data_AF-R7QRZ3-F1
#
_entry.id   AF-R7QRZ3-F1
#
_cell.length_a   1.000
_cell.length_b   1.000
_cell.length_c   1.000
_cell.angle_alpha   90.00
_cell.angle_beta   90.00
_cell.angle_gamma   90.00
#
_symmetry.space_group_name_H-M   'P 1'
#
loop_
_entity.id
_entity.type
_entity.pdbx_description
1 polymer ?
#
loop_
_entity_poly.entity_id
_entity_poly.type
_entity_poly.pdbx_seq_one_letter_code
_entity_poly.pdbx_strand_id
1 'polypeptide(L)'
;MAGEIYAFAEGFDDVFAIRHTLEKLYKRKIPITMLTDSKQMFDVITKASHTAEKRLMIDIAASREAYNKHEISNVGLVLSEHNIADGLTKVNRCKALEEVVKTGFDKNPVQQWIFRRIE
;
A
#
# COMPACT_ATOMS: atom_id res chain seq x y z
N MET A 1 7.41 7.72 -9.69
CA MET A 1 7.66 6.27 -9.58
C MET A 1 8.65 5.91 -8.48
N ALA A 2 9.93 6.31 -8.51
CA ALA A 2 10.90 5.91 -7.48
C ALA A 2 10.43 6.18 -6.04
N GLY A 3 10.01 7.42 -5.74
CA GLY A 3 9.50 7.78 -4.41
C GLY A 3 8.24 7.01 -3.99
N GLU A 4 7.39 6.63 -4.95
CA GLU A 4 6.18 5.83 -4.67
C GLU A 4 6.55 4.40 -4.28
N ILE A 5 7.51 3.79 -5.00
CA ILE A 5 8.00 2.44 -4.68
C ILE A 5 8.67 2.42 -3.30
N TYR A 6 9.50 3.41 -3.00
CA TYR A 6 10.10 3.52 -1.66
C TYR A 6 9.04 3.67 -0.57
N ALA A 7 8.08 4.59 -0.74
CA ALA A 7 7.01 4.79 0.23
C ALA A 7 6.13 3.53 0.40
N PHE A 8 5.90 2.76 -0.67
CA PHE A 8 5.16 1.50 -0.61
C PHE A 8 5.93 0.43 0.17
N ALA A 9 7.23 0.28 -0.10
CA ALA A 9 8.08 -0.71 0.56
C ALA A 9 8.25 -0.36 2.05
N GLU A 10 8.57 0.89 2.36
CA GLU A 10 8.69 1.40 3.73
C GLU A 10 7.38 1.25 4.51
N GLY A 11 6.25 1.68 3.90
CA GLY A 11 4.94 1.51 4.53
C GLY A 11 4.55 0.05 4.75
N PHE A 12 4.99 -0.87 3.88
CA PHE A 12 4.79 -2.30 4.07
C PHE A 12 5.61 -2.82 5.26
N ASP A 13 6.89 -2.47 5.37
CA ASP A 13 7.76 -2.92 6.47
C ASP A 13 7.21 -2.48 7.83
N ASP A 14 6.77 -1.22 7.93
CA ASP A 14 6.17 -0.66 9.14
C ASP A 14 4.89 -1.41 9.55
N VAL A 15 3.93 -1.56 8.62
CA VAL A 15 2.67 -2.24 8.93
C VAL A 15 2.88 -3.73 9.17
N PHE A 16 3.86 -4.36 8.53
CA PHE A 16 4.20 -5.77 8.74
C PHE A 16 4.76 -6.00 10.16
N ALA A 17 5.63 -5.11 10.64
CA ALA A 17 6.13 -5.14 12.01
C ALA A 17 5.00 -4.96 13.03
N ILE A 18 4.10 -4.01 12.81
CA ILE A 18 2.92 -3.78 13.66
C ILE A 18 2.02 -5.02 13.64
N ARG A 19 1.74 -5.59 12.46
CA ARG A 19 0.91 -6.78 12.28
C ARG A 19 1.41 -7.93 13.16
N HIS A 20 2.72 -8.19 13.19
CA HIS A 20 3.28 -9.28 14.00
C HIS A 20 2.92 -9.15 15.49
N THR A 21 2.95 -7.92 16.01
CA THR A 21 2.55 -7.62 17.39
C THR A 21 1.04 -7.82 17.59
N LEU A 22 0.22 -7.31 16.65
CA LEU A 22 -1.24 -7.44 16.73
C LEU A 22 -1.70 -8.90 16.62
N GLU A 23 -1.11 -9.71 15.75
CA GLU A 23 -1.46 -11.14 15.63
C GLU A 23 -1.15 -11.90 16.93
N LYS A 24 -0.05 -11.57 17.60
CA LYS A 24 0.29 -12.17 18.92
C LYS A 24 -0.71 -11.78 20.00
N LEU A 25 -1.17 -10.53 20.00
CA LEU A 25 -2.10 -10.01 21.00
C LEU A 25 -3.52 -10.58 20.79
N TYR A 26 -4.01 -10.52 19.55
CA TYR A 26 -5.40 -10.88 19.22
C TYR A 26 -5.58 -12.36 18.83
N LYS A 27 -4.49 -13.14 18.74
CA LYS A 27 -4.50 -14.57 18.37
C LYS A 27 -5.26 -14.87 17.06
N ARG A 28 -5.21 -13.93 16.12
CA ARG A 28 -5.86 -14.05 14.80
C ARG A 28 -4.96 -13.46 13.73
N LYS A 29 -5.14 -13.92 12.50
CA LYS A 29 -4.51 -13.31 11.33
C LYS A 29 -5.08 -11.92 11.09
N ILE A 30 -4.20 -10.95 10.85
CA ILE A 30 -4.58 -9.56 10.59
C ILE A 30 -4.22 -9.25 9.13
N PRO A 31 -5.21 -9.01 8.25
CA PRO A 31 -4.93 -8.74 6.85
C PRO A 31 -4.24 -7.38 6.67
N ILE A 32 -3.26 -7.31 5.77
CA ILE A 32 -2.64 -6.05 5.35
C ILE A 32 -3.23 -5.68 3.98
N THR A 33 -3.79 -4.48 3.89
CA THR A 33 -4.25 -3.91 2.63
C THR A 33 -3.41 -2.68 2.34
N MET A 34 -2.76 -2.67 1.18
CA MET A 34 -1.95 -1.54 0.72
C MET A 34 -2.74 -0.73 -0.30
N LEU A 35 -2.76 0.59 -0.16
CA LEU A 35 -3.44 1.50 -1.08
C LEU A 35 -2.43 2.40 -1.79
N THR A 36 -2.67 2.68 -3.06
CA THR A 36 -1.86 3.58 -3.88
C THR A 36 -2.75 4.34 -4.85
N ASP A 37 -2.38 5.57 -5.20
CA ASP A 37 -2.98 6.31 -6.30
C ASP A 37 -2.16 6.23 -7.59
N SER A 38 -0.98 5.62 -7.53
CA SER A 38 -0.14 5.42 -8.70
C SER A 38 -0.53 4.16 -9.45
N LYS A 39 -1.19 4.35 -10.60
CA LYS A 39 -1.53 3.24 -11.52
C LYS A 39 -0.29 2.47 -11.97
N GLN A 40 0.82 3.17 -12.19
CA GLN A 40 2.06 2.54 -12.62
C GLN A 40 2.63 1.66 -11.51
N MET A 41 2.68 2.13 -10.26
CA MET A 41 3.10 1.34 -9.11
C MET A 41 2.17 0.12 -8.92
N PHE A 42 0.86 0.34 -8.98
CA PHE A 42 -0.15 -0.71 -8.88
C PHE A 42 0.09 -1.83 -9.92
N ASP A 43 0.29 -1.47 -11.19
CA ASP A 43 0.55 -2.44 -12.26
C ASP A 43 1.93 -3.12 -12.09
N VAL A 44 2.96 -2.40 -11.64
CA VAL A 44 4.29 -2.98 -11.36
C VAL A 44 4.22 -4.02 -10.26
N ILE A 45 3.55 -3.76 -9.14
CA ILE A 45 3.43 -4.76 -8.06
C ILE A 45 2.60 -5.96 -8.52
N THR A 46 1.58 -5.75 -9.35
CA THR A 46 0.56 -6.78 -9.59
C THR A 46 0.72 -7.58 -10.88
N LYS A 47 1.38 -7.06 -11.92
CA LYS A 47 1.39 -7.66 -13.27
C LYS A 47 2.73 -8.16 -13.78
N ALA A 48 3.72 -8.37 -12.92
CA ALA A 48 5.07 -8.85 -13.30
C ALA A 48 5.72 -8.05 -14.47
N SER A 49 5.32 -6.79 -14.69
CA SER A 49 5.86 -5.92 -15.73
C SER A 49 7.27 -5.45 -15.36
N HIS A 50 8.17 -5.33 -16.33
CA HIS A 50 9.55 -4.94 -16.04
C HIS A 50 9.66 -3.41 -15.94
N THR A 51 10.45 -2.91 -14.99
CA THR A 51 10.85 -1.50 -14.93
C THR A 51 12.31 -1.38 -15.34
N ALA A 52 12.68 -0.29 -16.01
CA ALA A 52 14.03 -0.09 -16.53
C ALA A 52 15.06 0.34 -15.46
N GLU A 53 14.61 0.74 -14.26
CA GLU A 53 15.51 1.27 -13.22
C GLU A 53 16.04 0.16 -12.31
N LYS A 54 17.32 -0.20 -12.52
CA LYS A 54 18.01 -1.28 -11.79
C LYS A 54 17.95 -1.14 -10.27
N ARG A 55 17.94 0.08 -9.73
CA ARG A 55 17.91 0.34 -8.27
C ARG A 55 16.56 0.01 -7.65
N LEU A 56 15.45 0.25 -8.36
CA LEU A 56 14.10 -0.02 -7.86
C LEU A 56 13.74 -1.51 -7.90
N MET A 57 14.50 -2.33 -8.62
CA MET A 57 14.17 -3.74 -8.80
C MET A 57 14.18 -4.52 -7.48
N ILE A 58 15.00 -4.13 -6.50
CA ILE A 58 15.07 -4.80 -5.20
C ILE A 58 13.77 -4.58 -4.44
N ASP A 59 13.36 -3.33 -4.27
CA ASP A 59 12.13 -2.97 -3.54
C ASP A 59 10.87 -3.52 -4.24
N ILE A 60 10.87 -3.50 -5.58
CA ILE A 60 9.79 -4.11 -6.37
C ILE A 60 9.76 -5.62 -6.18
N ALA A 61 10.91 -6.30 -6.20
CA ALA A 61 10.99 -7.74 -6.00
C ALA A 61 10.52 -8.12 -4.59
N ALA A 62 10.96 -7.39 -3.56
CA ALA A 62 10.52 -7.60 -2.18
C ALA A 62 9.01 -7.39 -2.02
N SER A 63 8.48 -6.29 -2.55
CA SER A 63 7.03 -5.99 -2.51
C SER A 63 6.20 -7.06 -3.24
N ARG A 64 6.68 -7.54 -4.39
CA ARG A 64 6.06 -8.65 -5.12
C ARG A 64 6.13 -9.95 -4.35
N GLU A 65 7.26 -10.24 -3.72
CA GLU A 65 7.43 -11.44 -2.91
C GLU A 65 6.46 -11.42 -1.72
N ALA A 66 6.34 -10.29 -1.02
CA ALA A 66 5.38 -10.11 0.07
C ALA A 66 3.93 -10.32 -0.40
N TYR A 67 3.56 -9.75 -1.56
CA TYR A 67 2.27 -10.01 -2.18
C TYR A 67 2.09 -11.49 -2.57
N ASN A 68 3.13 -12.12 -3.12
CA ASN A 68 3.11 -13.52 -3.54
C ASN A 68 3.05 -14.51 -2.36
N LYS A 69 3.63 -14.14 -1.21
CA LYS A 69 3.59 -14.90 0.05
C LYS A 69 2.34 -14.66 0.89
N HIS A 70 1.39 -13.85 0.40
CA HIS A 70 0.17 -13.46 1.13
C HIS A 70 0.44 -12.64 2.39
N GLU A 71 1.59 -11.97 2.43
CA GLU A 71 1.90 -11.01 3.49
C GLU A 71 1.12 -9.71 3.29
N ILE A 72 0.94 -9.32 2.02
CA ILE A 72 -0.04 -8.32 1.59
C ILE A 72 -1.28 -9.07 1.12
N SER A 73 -2.43 -8.82 1.77
CA SER A 73 -3.69 -9.47 1.43
C SER A 73 -4.32 -8.87 0.18
N ASN A 74 -4.31 -7.54 0.05
CA ASN A 74 -4.88 -6.83 -1.09
C ASN A 74 -4.04 -5.60 -1.43
N VAL A 75 -4.05 -5.24 -2.72
CA VAL A 75 -3.58 -3.95 -3.21
C VAL A 75 -4.75 -3.23 -3.86
N GLY A 76 -5.01 -1.99 -3.46
CA GLY A 76 -6.09 -1.16 -3.97
C GLY A 76 -5.57 0.09 -4.66
N LEU A 77 -6.15 0.43 -5.82
CA LEU A 77 -5.95 1.71 -6.49
C LEU A 77 -7.02 2.71 -6.03
N VAL A 78 -6.60 3.85 -5.50
CA VAL A 78 -7.46 4.98 -5.09
C VAL A 78 -7.21 6.19 -5.97
N LEU A 79 -8.10 7.17 -5.97
CA LEU A 79 -7.80 8.48 -6.56
C LEU A 79 -6.90 9.29 -5.63
N SER A 80 -6.00 10.10 -6.19
CA SER A 80 -5.10 10.97 -5.42
C SER A 80 -5.85 11.88 -4.43
N GLU A 81 -7.03 12.38 -4.80
CA GLU A 81 -7.85 13.22 -3.91
C GLU A 81 -8.36 12.49 -2.65
N HIS A 82 -8.34 11.15 -2.67
CA HIS A 82 -8.68 10.30 -1.54
C HIS A 82 -7.45 9.72 -0.85
N ASN A 83 -6.26 9.78 -1.45
CA ASN A 83 -5.07 9.19 -0.84
C ASN A 83 -4.56 10.04 0.34
N ILE A 84 -4.67 9.53 1.56
CA ILE A 84 -4.18 10.22 2.77
C ILE A 84 -2.66 10.43 2.77
N ALA A 85 -1.92 9.55 2.10
CA ALA A 85 -0.46 9.61 2.04
C ALA A 85 0.04 10.87 1.31
N ASP A 86 -0.78 11.46 0.42
CA ASP A 86 -0.46 12.73 -0.22
C ASP A 86 -0.30 13.86 0.80
N GLY A 87 -1.07 13.84 1.90
CA GLY A 87 -0.94 14.83 2.97
C GLY A 87 0.34 14.71 3.79
N LEU A 88 1.04 13.58 3.68
CA LEU A 88 2.30 13.31 4.38
C LEU A 88 3.52 13.47 3.48
N THR A 89 3.32 13.47 2.16
CA THR A 89 4.40 13.48 1.17
C THR A 89 4.45 14.77 0.33
N LYS A 90 3.36 15.55 0.30
CA LYS A 90 3.26 16.81 -0.45
C LYS A 90 3.01 17.97 0.51
N VAL A 91 3.50 19.15 0.13
CA VAL A 91 3.35 20.39 0.93
C VAL A 91 1.91 20.96 0.86
N ASN A 92 1.11 20.49 -0.10
CA ASN A 92 -0.24 20.99 -0.34
C ASN A 92 -1.27 20.42 0.64
N ARG A 93 -2.37 21.16 0.84
CA ARG A 93 -3.49 20.70 1.65
C ARG A 93 -4.08 19.40 1.10
N CYS A 94 -4.10 18.35 1.92
CA CYS A 94 -4.77 17.09 1.62
C CYS A 94 -6.10 17.01 2.36
N LYS A 95 -7.21 17.04 1.61
CA LYS A 95 -8.56 16.95 2.18
C LYS A 95 -8.81 15.58 2.83
N ALA A 96 -8.32 14.50 2.23
CA ALA A 96 -8.46 13.16 2.77
C ALA A 96 -7.84 13.05 4.18
N LEU A 97 -6.61 13.54 4.35
CA LEU A 97 -5.95 13.56 5.66
C LEU A 97 -6.72 14.44 6.67
N GLU A 98 -7.19 15.61 6.25
CA GLU A 98 -7.99 16.49 7.11
C GLU A 98 -9.29 15.83 7.58
N GLU A 99 -9.99 15.12 6.69
CA GLU A 99 -11.20 14.38 7.03
C GLU A 99 -10.92 13.24 8.02
N VAL A 100 -9.84 12.48 7.83
CA VAL A 100 -9.42 11.42 8.76
C VAL A 100 -9.09 12.00 10.14
N VAL A 101 -8.34 13.11 10.21
CA VAL A 101 -8.03 13.76 11.50
C VAL A 101 -9.30 14.25 12.20
N LYS A 102 -10.29 14.76 11.45
CA LYS A 102 -11.55 15.26 12.03
C LYS A 102 -12.51 14.17 12.47
N THR A 103 -12.57 13.06 11.74
CA THR A 103 -13.63 12.05 11.90
C THR A 103 -13.12 10.72 12.48
N GLY A 104 -11.80 10.50 12.45
CA GLY A 104 -11.19 9.21 12.76
C GLY A 104 -11.47 8.12 11.73
N PHE A 105 -12.12 8.46 10.60
CA PHE A 105 -12.56 7.49 9.60
C PHE A 105 -11.98 7.79 8.23
N ASP A 106 -11.41 6.76 7.62
CA ASP A 106 -10.91 6.81 6.26
C ASP A 106 -11.91 6.15 5.30
N LYS A 107 -12.47 6.95 4.38
CA LYS A 107 -13.51 6.52 3.44
C LYS A 107 -12.97 5.85 2.17
N ASN A 108 -11.68 6.02 1.85
CA ASN A 108 -11.02 5.64 0.60
C ASN A 108 -11.87 4.82 -0.40
N PRO A 109 -12.51 5.45 -1.40
CA PRO A 109 -13.24 4.72 -2.42
C PRO A 109 -12.25 4.06 -3.39
N VAL A 110 -11.90 2.81 -3.10
CA VAL A 110 -11.00 2.02 -3.94
C VAL A 110 -11.65 1.78 -5.29
N GLN A 111 -10.98 2.26 -6.35
CA GLN A 111 -11.46 2.15 -7.72
C GLN A 111 -11.23 0.77 -8.30
N GLN A 112 -10.08 0.18 -7.97
CA GLN A 112 -9.70 -1.14 -8.43
C GLN A 112 -9.07 -1.91 -7.30
N TRP A 113 -9.64 -3.07 -7.00
CA TRP A 113 -9.02 -4.08 -6.17
C TRP A 113 -8.31 -5.09 -7.03
N ILE A 114 -7.17 -5.58 -6.55
CA ILE A 114 -6.72 -6.91 -6.90
C ILE A 114 -6.86 -7.76 -5.64
N PHE A 115 -7.93 -8.54 -5.63
CA PHE A 115 -8.17 -9.57 -4.62
C PHE A 115 -7.37 -10.80 -5.01
N ARG A 116 -6.58 -11.33 -4.07
CA ARG A 116 -6.09 -12.69 -4.18
C ARG A 116 -6.98 -13.59 -3.32
N ARG A 117 -7.74 -14.48 -3.97
CA ARG A 117 -8.53 -15.49 -3.27
C ARG A 117 -7.59 -16.41 -2.50
N ILE A 118 -7.88 -16.62 -1.22
CA ILE A 118 -7.29 -17.69 -0.43
C ILE A 118 -7.95 -18.97 -0.95
N GLU A 119 -7.18 -19.86 -1.57
CA GLU A 119 -7.58 -21.25 -1.82
C GLU A 119 -7.36 -22.08 -0.55
#